data_AF-A0A6N7VAF4-F1
#
_entry.id   AF-A0A6N7VAF4-F1
#
_cell.length_a   1.000
_cell.length_b   1.000
_cell.length_c   1.000
_cell.angle_alpha   90.00
_cell.angle_beta   90.00
_cell.angle_gamma   90.00
#
_symmetry.space_group_name_H-M   'P 1'
#
loop_
_entity.id
_entity.type
_entity.pdbx_description
1 polymer ?
#
loop_
_entity_poly.entity_id
_entity_poly.type
_entity_poly.pdbx_seq_one_letter_code
_entity_poly.pdbx_strand_id
1 'polypeptide(L)'
;MRSAPRCNAPARFPFREPAVWVDPSAGNRCNPFPYRSVCIYLGRWGQLTEGLTIRDLQDRAKATREAILAGAASIFEELGYGRASLSQVAVRAGVTKGALYFHFPSKEELARAVIAEQHAFITADNTAVLERGLPPLESMILICRRFAGNLLAEPIVRAGIRLTLEASSFDQDVRQPYSDWVALMSGLASQAQRRGQLRDGLDPAGFGQFIVSSLTGVQIVSAVLTERADLLERVEDMWTILLPGVVTAGLKSQVPALARYSGAPLGQHS
;
A
#
# COMPACT_ATOMS: atom_id res chain seq x y z
N MET A 1 49.62 43.45 38.22
CA MET A 1 49.13 44.35 37.16
C MET A 1 48.59 43.47 36.04
N ARG A 2 47.42 43.66 35.43
CA ARG A 2 46.15 44.31 35.77
C ARG A 2 45.18 43.66 34.77
N SER A 3 44.01 43.33 35.27
CA SER A 3 42.77 42.87 34.64
C SER A 3 42.48 43.32 33.19
N ALA A 4 41.78 42.44 32.46
CA ALA A 4 41.10 42.69 31.18
C ALA A 4 40.19 43.94 31.19
N PRO A 5 39.97 44.59 30.04
CA PRO A 5 38.84 45.47 29.85
C PRO A 5 37.65 44.69 29.26
N ARG A 6 36.59 44.54 30.08
CA ARG A 6 35.23 44.40 29.58
C ARG A 6 34.78 45.77 29.09
N CYS A 7 34.27 45.88 27.86
CA CYS A 7 33.41 47.00 27.48
C CYS A 7 32.10 46.48 26.89
N ASN A 8 31.05 47.07 27.43
CA ASN A 8 29.67 46.66 27.46
C ASN A 8 28.94 46.80 26.12
N ALA A 9 27.84 46.05 26.00
CA ALA A 9 26.78 46.30 25.04
C ALA A 9 26.21 47.73 25.18
N PRO A 10 25.92 48.42 24.06
CA PRO A 10 25.02 49.56 24.07
C PRO A 10 23.56 49.14 23.79
N ALA A 11 22.68 49.97 24.34
CA ALA A 11 21.25 49.79 24.51
C ALA A 11 20.41 49.78 23.21
N ARG A 12 19.13 49.39 23.38
CA ARG A 12 18.08 49.35 22.35
C ARG A 12 17.72 50.73 21.77
N PHE A 13 17.20 50.66 20.53
CA PHE A 13 16.39 51.61 19.71
C PHE A 13 17.14 52.58 18.77
N PRO A 14 16.53 53.04 17.65
CA PRO A 14 15.86 52.31 16.54
C PRO A 14 16.34 52.77 15.13
N PHE A 15 16.10 51.95 14.10
CA PHE A 15 16.00 52.26 12.65
C PHE A 15 16.93 53.32 11.99
N ARG A 16 17.84 52.86 11.09
CA ARG A 16 18.08 53.36 9.70
C ARG A 16 19.20 52.53 9.01
N GLU A 17 18.97 52.12 7.75
CA GLU A 17 19.87 51.35 6.84
C GLU A 17 21.11 52.16 6.35
N PRO A 18 21.95 51.67 5.40
CA PRO A 18 22.87 50.52 5.43
C PRO A 18 24.34 50.94 5.08
N ALA A 19 25.34 50.12 5.41
CA ALA A 19 26.72 50.32 4.92
C ALA A 19 27.21 49.09 4.15
N VAL A 20 27.39 49.24 2.83
CA VAL A 20 28.02 48.28 1.93
C VAL A 20 29.52 48.55 1.91
N TRP A 21 30.35 47.53 2.10
CA TRP A 21 31.79 47.59 1.85
C TRP A 21 32.10 47.00 0.47
N VAL A 22 32.84 47.73 -0.35
CA VAL A 22 33.39 47.27 -1.64
C VAL A 22 34.93 47.34 -1.54
N ASP A 23 35.62 46.24 -1.87
CA ASP A 23 37.08 46.22 -2.04
C ASP A 23 37.45 46.65 -3.47
N PRO A 24 38.32 47.65 -3.68
CA PRO A 24 38.62 48.20 -5.00
C PRO A 24 39.72 47.46 -5.80
N SER A 25 40.21 46.29 -5.39
CA SER A 25 41.53 45.82 -5.88
C SER A 25 41.65 44.35 -6.32
N ALA A 26 40.73 43.84 -7.15
CA ALA A 26 41.06 42.67 -8.00
C ALA A 26 40.08 42.48 -9.18
N GLY A 27 40.55 42.72 -10.39
CA GLY A 27 39.86 42.38 -11.63
C GLY A 27 40.00 40.88 -11.96
N ASN A 28 38.86 40.20 -12.05
CA ASN A 28 38.58 38.86 -12.58
C ASN A 28 38.80 37.59 -11.74
N ARG A 29 37.64 36.94 -11.55
CA ARG A 29 37.28 35.50 -11.46
C ARG A 29 37.75 34.69 -10.25
N CYS A 30 36.83 34.56 -9.29
CA CYS A 30 36.56 33.28 -8.64
C CYS A 30 35.07 32.93 -8.87
N ASN A 31 34.83 31.91 -9.69
CA ASN A 31 33.59 31.14 -9.61
C ASN A 31 33.81 30.06 -8.55
N PRO A 32 32.98 30.01 -7.51
CA PRO A 32 32.66 28.74 -6.89
C PRO A 32 31.14 28.55 -6.91
N PHE A 33 30.70 27.47 -7.55
CA PHE A 33 29.53 26.77 -7.03
C PHE A 33 29.80 26.47 -5.55
N PRO A 34 28.85 26.77 -4.66
CA PRO A 34 28.22 25.66 -3.97
C PRO A 34 26.73 25.86 -3.70
N TYR A 35 26.04 24.73 -3.62
CA TYR A 35 24.73 24.59 -2.98
C TYR A 35 24.70 25.30 -1.62
N ARG A 36 23.86 26.32 -1.48
CA ARG A 36 22.96 26.52 -0.32
C ARG A 36 22.19 27.82 -0.50
N SER A 37 20.96 27.78 0.00
CA SER A 37 20.06 28.90 0.27
C SER A 37 18.98 29.09 -0.78
N VAL A 38 17.79 28.64 -0.39
CA VAL A 38 16.55 29.38 -0.57
C VAL A 38 16.86 30.86 -0.26
N CYS A 39 17.25 31.62 -1.28
CA CYS A 39 17.30 33.07 -1.21
C CYS A 39 15.91 33.56 -1.58
N ILE A 40 15.19 33.94 -0.53
CA ILE A 40 14.01 34.79 -0.56
C ILE A 40 14.37 36.05 -1.37
N TYR A 41 14.08 36.05 -2.67
CA TYR A 41 14.06 37.25 -3.49
C TYR A 41 12.72 37.96 -3.28
N LEU A 42 12.58 38.61 -2.12
CA LEU A 42 11.53 39.60 -1.89
C LEU A 42 11.99 40.92 -2.52
N GLY A 43 11.54 41.15 -3.74
CA GLY A 43 11.74 42.43 -4.42
C GLY A 43 11.70 42.21 -5.91
N ARG A 44 10.52 42.40 -6.51
CA ARG A 44 10.21 42.35 -7.96
C ARG A 44 9.62 41.03 -8.50
N TRP A 45 8.58 40.52 -7.82
CA TRP A 45 7.64 39.51 -8.35
C TRP A 45 6.18 39.99 -8.20
N GLY A 46 5.92 41.26 -8.49
CA GLY A 46 4.59 41.87 -8.31
C GLY A 46 3.57 41.54 -9.39
N GLN A 47 3.96 40.86 -10.48
CA GLN A 47 3.07 40.50 -11.58
C GLN A 47 3.63 39.22 -12.22
N LEU A 48 3.09 38.04 -11.87
CA LEU A 48 3.06 36.81 -12.69
C LEU A 48 2.64 35.52 -11.93
N THR A 49 2.18 35.58 -10.68
CA THR A 49 1.56 34.40 -10.02
C THR A 49 0.17 34.72 -9.48
N GLU A 50 -0.76 35.00 -10.39
CA GLU A 50 -2.15 34.62 -10.11
C GLU A 50 -2.24 33.09 -10.24
N GLY A 51 -2.62 32.41 -9.15
CA GLY A 51 -3.39 31.17 -9.28
C GLY A 51 -2.75 29.82 -8.95
N LEU A 52 -1.78 29.72 -8.03
CA LEU A 52 -1.46 28.43 -7.40
C LEU A 52 -1.38 28.57 -5.88
N THR A 53 -2.40 28.04 -5.19
CA THR A 53 -2.40 27.93 -3.73
C THR A 53 -1.53 26.75 -3.28
N ILE A 54 -1.10 26.74 -2.03
CA ILE A 54 -0.38 25.60 -1.44
C ILE A 54 -1.20 24.29 -1.55
N ARG A 55 -2.54 24.40 -1.51
CA ARG A 55 -3.45 23.27 -1.70
C ARG A 55 -3.37 22.72 -3.12
N ASP A 56 -3.37 23.59 -4.13
CA ASP A 56 -3.25 23.16 -5.54
C ASP A 56 -1.95 22.43 -5.85
N LEU A 57 -0.85 22.83 -5.19
CA LEU A 57 0.44 22.15 -5.28
C LEU A 57 0.43 20.77 -4.61
N GLN A 58 -0.23 20.65 -3.45
CA GLN A 58 -0.40 19.39 -2.73
C GLN A 58 -1.28 18.42 -3.52
N ASP A 59 -2.38 18.90 -4.10
CA ASP A 59 -3.30 18.08 -4.90
C ASP A 59 -2.61 17.56 -6.16
N ARG A 60 -1.81 18.39 -6.84
CA ARG A 60 -0.98 17.96 -7.97
C ARG A 60 0.08 16.94 -7.59
N ALA A 61 0.75 17.13 -6.44
CA ALA A 61 1.74 16.19 -5.94
C ALA A 61 1.09 14.84 -5.60
N LYS A 62 -0.13 14.85 -5.04
CA LYS A 62 -0.91 13.64 -4.76
C LYS A 62 -1.29 12.91 -6.04
N ALA A 63 -1.87 13.62 -7.02
CA ALA A 63 -2.23 13.06 -8.32
C ALA A 63 -1.02 12.47 -9.06
N THR A 64 0.14 13.12 -8.98
CA THR A 64 1.39 12.62 -9.56
C THR A 64 1.83 11.33 -8.87
N ARG A 65 1.75 11.28 -7.53
CA ARG A 65 2.09 10.08 -6.76
C ARG A 65 1.17 8.90 -7.11
N GLU A 66 -0.13 9.15 -7.23
CA GLU A 66 -1.13 8.14 -7.63
C GLU A 66 -0.86 7.61 -9.05
N ALA A 67 -0.55 8.50 -10.01
CA ALA A 67 -0.17 8.10 -11.36
C ALA A 67 1.10 7.24 -11.39
N ILE A 68 2.10 7.58 -10.56
CA ILE A 68 3.33 6.78 -10.43
C ILE A 68 3.01 5.40 -9.86
N LEU A 69 2.17 5.30 -8.82
CA LEU A 69 1.79 4.01 -8.23
C LEU A 69 1.02 3.14 -9.21
N ALA A 70 0.08 3.70 -9.97
CA ALA A 70 -0.65 2.97 -11.00
C ALA A 70 0.29 2.46 -12.11
N GLY A 71 1.21 3.32 -12.59
CA GLY A 71 2.22 2.94 -13.57
C GLY A 71 3.18 1.86 -13.02
N ALA A 72 3.56 1.97 -11.75
CA ALA A 72 4.41 1.00 -11.08
C ALA A 72 3.73 -0.35 -10.91
N ALA A 73 2.46 -0.37 -10.47
CA ALA A 73 1.67 -1.59 -10.35
C ALA A 73 1.64 -2.36 -11.66
N SER A 74 1.33 -1.66 -12.76
CA SER A 74 1.29 -2.27 -14.10
C SER A 74 2.66 -2.82 -14.54
N ILE A 75 3.75 -2.08 -14.32
CA ILE A 75 5.10 -2.54 -14.67
C ILE A 75 5.55 -3.73 -13.81
N PHE A 76 5.29 -3.71 -12.50
CA PHE A 76 5.64 -4.82 -11.62
C PHE A 76 4.78 -6.05 -11.87
N GLU A 77 3.50 -5.87 -12.19
CA GLU A 77 2.62 -6.95 -12.62
C GLU A 77 3.13 -7.64 -13.88
N GLU A 78 3.55 -6.87 -14.90
CA GLU A 78 4.04 -7.40 -16.18
C GLU A 78 5.44 -8.03 -16.05
N LEU A 79 6.39 -7.29 -15.49
CA LEU A 79 7.82 -7.62 -15.57
C LEU A 79 8.38 -8.28 -14.30
N GLY A 80 7.68 -8.14 -13.17
CA GLY A 80 8.22 -8.46 -11.85
C GLY A 80 9.25 -7.45 -11.37
N TYR A 81 9.70 -7.61 -10.12
CA TYR A 81 10.65 -6.70 -9.49
C TYR A 81 11.99 -6.68 -10.22
N GLY A 82 12.53 -7.86 -10.56
CA GLY A 82 13.88 -8.00 -11.12
C GLY A 82 14.08 -7.24 -12.43
N ARG A 83 13.12 -7.35 -13.36
CA ARG A 83 13.20 -6.75 -14.70
C ARG A 83 12.64 -5.33 -14.78
N ALA A 84 11.89 -4.89 -13.77
CA ALA A 84 11.35 -3.54 -13.73
C ALA A 84 12.44 -2.48 -13.46
N SER A 85 12.27 -1.32 -14.10
CA SER A 85 13.10 -0.13 -13.90
C SER A 85 12.25 1.12 -13.64
N LEU A 86 12.78 2.07 -12.85
CA LEU A 86 12.12 3.35 -12.60
C LEU A 86 11.91 4.16 -13.89
N SER A 87 12.74 3.96 -14.91
CA SER A 87 12.57 4.62 -16.21
C SER A 87 11.33 4.12 -16.94
N GLN A 88 11.06 2.80 -16.92
CA GLN A 88 9.83 2.24 -17.50
C GLN A 88 8.59 2.73 -16.74
N VAL A 89 8.67 2.82 -15.42
CA VAL A 89 7.58 3.37 -14.59
C VAL A 89 7.30 4.82 -14.93
N ALA A 90 8.33 5.68 -15.05
CA ALA A 90 8.16 7.08 -15.41
C ALA A 90 7.44 7.23 -16.76
N VAL A 91 7.84 6.44 -17.76
CA VAL A 91 7.19 6.41 -19.08
C VAL A 91 5.75 5.94 -18.98
N ARG A 92 5.48 4.84 -18.25
CA ARG A 92 4.12 4.30 -18.09
C ARG A 92 3.19 5.26 -17.36
N ALA A 93 3.70 5.95 -16.35
CA ALA A 93 2.95 6.92 -15.57
C ALA A 93 2.80 8.30 -16.25
N GLY A 94 3.47 8.52 -17.39
CA GLY A 94 3.44 9.81 -18.10
C GLY A 94 4.13 10.95 -17.33
N VAL A 95 5.10 10.62 -16.46
CA VAL A 95 5.82 11.60 -15.63
C VAL A 95 7.29 11.70 -16.02
N THR A 96 7.93 12.82 -15.66
CA THR A 96 9.38 12.95 -15.82
C THR A 96 10.11 12.08 -14.80
N LYS A 97 11.35 11.67 -15.12
CA LYS A 97 12.21 10.96 -14.15
C LYS A 97 12.40 11.79 -12.87
N GLY A 98 12.59 13.09 -12.99
CA GLY A 98 12.75 13.99 -11.84
C GLY A 98 11.53 13.98 -10.92
N ALA A 99 10.31 14.02 -11.49
CA ALA A 99 9.08 13.91 -10.72
C ALA A 99 8.95 12.54 -10.03
N LEU A 100 9.33 11.45 -10.71
CA LEU A 100 9.36 10.13 -10.09
C LEU A 100 10.33 10.07 -8.91
N TYR A 101 11.59 10.49 -9.10
CA TYR A 101 12.62 10.46 -8.06
C TYR A 101 12.29 11.38 -6.88
N PHE A 102 11.51 12.43 -7.09
CA PHE A 102 10.99 13.27 -6.01
C PHE A 102 10.05 12.52 -5.08
N HIS A 103 9.20 11.62 -5.61
CA HIS A 103 8.27 10.82 -4.81
C HIS A 103 8.87 9.50 -4.31
N PHE A 104 9.72 8.88 -5.11
CA PHE A 104 10.31 7.56 -4.85
C PHE A 104 11.79 7.56 -5.26
N PRO A 105 12.71 7.76 -4.30
CA PRO A 105 14.15 7.83 -4.57
C PRO A 105 14.73 6.50 -5.04
N SER A 106 14.07 5.37 -4.78
CA SER A 106 14.53 4.04 -5.17
C SER A 106 13.40 3.14 -5.68
N LYS A 107 13.77 2.10 -6.45
CA LYS A 107 12.84 1.05 -6.90
C LYS A 107 12.25 0.28 -5.72
N GLU A 108 13.03 0.11 -4.66
CA GLU A 108 12.63 -0.57 -3.43
C GLU A 108 11.57 0.22 -2.66
N GLU A 109 11.73 1.55 -2.53
CA GLU A 109 10.71 2.41 -1.92
C GLU A 109 9.43 2.42 -2.74
N LEU A 110 9.54 2.42 -4.07
CA LEU A 110 8.38 2.29 -4.95
C LEU A 110 7.67 0.95 -4.78
N ALA A 111 8.40 -0.16 -4.71
CA ALA A 111 7.83 -1.50 -4.49
C ALA A 111 7.15 -1.61 -3.12
N ARG A 112 7.77 -1.08 -2.05
CA ARG A 112 7.15 -0.98 -0.72
C ARG A 112 5.84 -0.20 -0.77
N ALA A 113 5.82 0.92 -1.49
CA ALA A 113 4.62 1.74 -1.60
C ALA A 113 3.50 1.02 -2.35
N VAL A 114 3.82 0.24 -3.39
CA VAL A 114 2.83 -0.61 -4.09
C VAL A 114 2.27 -1.70 -3.18
N ILE A 115 3.12 -2.37 -2.39
CA ILE A 115 2.67 -3.38 -1.41
C ILE A 115 1.79 -2.73 -0.32
N ALA A 116 2.18 -1.57 0.19
CA ALA A 116 1.40 -0.85 1.18
C ALA A 116 0.02 -0.42 0.63
N GLU A 117 -0.03 0.06 -0.61
CA GLU A 117 -1.29 0.41 -1.28
C GLU A 117 -2.19 -0.82 -1.48
N GLN A 118 -1.62 -1.93 -1.93
CA GLN A 118 -2.35 -3.20 -2.05
C GLN A 118 -2.89 -3.67 -0.69
N HIS A 119 -2.08 -3.58 0.37
CA HIS A 119 -2.49 -3.97 1.71
C HIS A 119 -3.61 -3.08 2.25
N ALA A 120 -3.52 -1.77 2.03
CA ALA A 120 -4.57 -0.82 2.40
C ALA A 120 -5.88 -1.09 1.65
N PHE A 121 -5.80 -1.37 0.35
CA PHE A 121 -6.96 -1.74 -0.47
C PHE A 121 -7.67 -2.98 0.07
N ILE A 122 -6.92 -4.07 0.31
CA ILE A 122 -7.50 -5.32 0.85
C ILE A 122 -8.03 -5.13 2.28
N THR A 123 -7.36 -4.34 3.11
CA THR A 123 -7.83 -4.03 4.47
C THR A 123 -9.18 -3.30 4.45
N ALA A 124 -9.33 -2.31 3.56
CA ALA A 124 -10.58 -1.59 3.39
C ALA A 124 -11.70 -2.51 2.87
N ASP A 125 -11.38 -3.37 1.90
CA ASP A 125 -12.32 -4.36 1.34
C ASP A 125 -12.83 -5.35 2.40
N ASN A 126 -11.91 -5.87 3.23
CA ASN A 126 -12.24 -6.76 4.34
C ASN A 126 -13.08 -6.04 5.40
N THR A 127 -12.74 -4.79 5.74
CA THR A 127 -13.51 -3.97 6.68
C THR A 127 -14.95 -3.82 6.20
N ALA A 128 -15.16 -3.50 4.92
CA ALA A 128 -16.49 -3.41 4.34
C ALA A 128 -17.27 -4.74 4.38
N VAL A 129 -16.60 -5.90 4.36
CA VAL A 129 -17.27 -7.19 4.58
C VAL A 129 -17.70 -7.35 6.03
N LEU A 130 -16.82 -7.03 6.99
CA LEU A 130 -17.08 -7.18 8.41
C LEU A 130 -18.22 -6.27 8.89
N GLU A 131 -18.30 -5.04 8.36
CA GLU A 131 -19.37 -4.07 8.67
C GLU A 131 -20.77 -4.56 8.31
N ARG A 132 -20.88 -5.58 7.45
CA ARG A 132 -22.16 -6.19 7.09
C ARG A 132 -22.75 -7.07 8.19
N GLY A 133 -21.99 -7.37 9.25
CA GLY A 133 -22.46 -8.17 10.38
C GLY A 133 -22.85 -9.61 10.02
N LEU A 134 -22.26 -10.16 8.96
CA LEU A 134 -22.51 -11.53 8.52
C LEU A 134 -22.05 -12.54 9.58
N PRO A 135 -22.58 -13.79 9.57
CA PRO A 135 -22.01 -14.79 10.42
C PRO A 135 -20.53 -15.05 10.04
N PRO A 136 -19.66 -15.39 11.01
CA PRO A 136 -18.22 -15.44 10.80
C PRO A 136 -17.74 -16.37 9.68
N LEU A 137 -18.38 -17.54 9.49
CA LEU A 137 -18.03 -18.47 8.42
C LEU A 137 -18.26 -17.88 7.03
N GLU A 138 -19.41 -17.28 6.82
CA GLU A 138 -19.82 -16.58 5.61
C GLU A 138 -18.90 -15.38 5.34
N SER A 139 -18.45 -14.69 6.40
CA SER A 139 -17.46 -13.61 6.29
C SER A 139 -16.13 -14.12 5.75
N MET A 140 -15.61 -15.25 6.27
CA MET A 140 -14.37 -15.86 5.76
C MET A 140 -14.48 -16.25 4.29
N ILE A 141 -15.59 -16.90 3.91
CA ILE A 141 -15.83 -17.33 2.53
C ILE A 141 -15.91 -16.11 1.60
N LEU A 142 -16.67 -15.09 2.00
CA LEU A 142 -16.83 -13.88 1.21
C LEU A 142 -15.52 -13.09 1.07
N ILE A 143 -14.71 -13.00 2.13
CA ILE A 143 -13.38 -12.37 2.09
C ILE A 143 -12.49 -13.09 1.07
N CYS A 144 -12.43 -14.43 1.11
CA CYS A 144 -11.67 -15.21 0.12
C CYS A 144 -12.16 -14.99 -1.31
N ARG A 145 -13.48 -14.94 -1.50
CA ARG A 145 -14.09 -14.71 -2.83
C ARG A 145 -13.84 -13.29 -3.35
N ARG A 146 -13.94 -12.27 -2.49
CA ARG A 146 -13.63 -10.88 -2.86
C ARG A 146 -12.15 -10.70 -3.17
N PHE A 147 -11.26 -11.32 -2.39
CA PHE A 147 -9.83 -11.34 -2.70
C PHE A 147 -9.55 -11.91 -4.09
N ALA A 148 -10.18 -13.02 -4.47
CA ALA A 148 -10.10 -13.56 -5.82
C ALA A 148 -10.66 -12.60 -6.89
N GLY A 149 -11.81 -11.97 -6.64
CA GLY A 149 -12.37 -10.95 -7.53
C GLY A 149 -11.44 -9.74 -7.72
N ASN A 150 -10.82 -9.28 -6.63
CA ASN A 150 -9.87 -8.17 -6.64
C ASN A 150 -8.59 -8.53 -7.42
N LEU A 151 -8.12 -9.78 -7.35
CA LEU A 151 -7.02 -10.23 -8.21
C LEU A 151 -7.38 -10.17 -9.70
N LEU A 152 -8.65 -10.43 -10.07
CA LEU A 152 -9.09 -10.33 -11.46
C LEU A 152 -9.26 -8.88 -11.93
N ALA A 153 -9.78 -8.02 -11.05
CA ALA A 153 -10.12 -6.64 -11.41
C ALA A 153 -8.95 -5.66 -11.28
N GLU A 154 -8.11 -5.80 -10.25
CA GLU A 154 -7.26 -4.71 -9.77
C GLU A 154 -5.76 -4.97 -10.01
N PRO A 155 -5.09 -4.18 -10.89
CA PRO A 155 -3.65 -4.28 -11.13
C PRO A 155 -2.82 -4.09 -9.87
N ILE A 156 -3.25 -3.19 -8.97
CA ILE A 156 -2.53 -2.94 -7.71
C ILE A 156 -2.48 -4.19 -6.83
N VAL A 157 -3.55 -4.99 -6.83
CA VAL A 157 -3.63 -6.23 -6.05
C VAL A 157 -2.71 -7.29 -6.65
N ARG A 158 -2.74 -7.48 -7.98
CA ARG A 158 -1.83 -8.43 -8.65
C ARG A 158 -0.37 -8.06 -8.46
N ALA A 159 -0.04 -6.77 -8.60
CA ALA A 159 1.32 -6.27 -8.41
C ALA A 159 1.82 -6.48 -6.98
N GLY A 160 1.03 -6.10 -5.96
CA GLY A 160 1.40 -6.26 -4.55
C GLY A 160 1.62 -7.72 -4.16
N ILE A 161 0.77 -8.64 -4.63
CA ILE A 161 0.95 -10.08 -4.41
C ILE A 161 2.21 -10.61 -5.10
N ARG A 162 2.44 -10.23 -6.36
CA ARG A 162 3.67 -10.65 -7.07
C ARG A 162 4.93 -10.15 -6.38
N LEU A 163 4.97 -8.88 -5.99
CA LEU A 163 6.09 -8.30 -5.25
C LEU A 163 6.33 -8.98 -3.91
N THR A 164 5.25 -9.29 -3.18
CA THR A 164 5.32 -10.02 -1.91
C THR A 164 5.91 -11.42 -2.07
N LEU A 165 5.58 -12.13 -3.16
CA LEU A 165 6.16 -13.44 -3.48
C LEU A 165 7.63 -13.34 -3.93
N GLU A 166 8.00 -12.25 -4.58
CA GLU A 166 9.36 -11.97 -5.04
C GLU A 166 10.23 -11.28 -3.96
N ALA A 167 9.73 -11.09 -2.73
CA ALA A 167 10.39 -10.32 -1.67
C ALA A 167 11.79 -10.83 -1.29
N SER A 168 12.08 -12.12 -1.50
CA SER A 168 13.44 -12.67 -1.38
C SER A 168 14.46 -12.00 -2.32
N SER A 169 13.98 -11.32 -3.37
CA SER A 169 14.79 -10.63 -4.37
C SER A 169 15.13 -9.19 -3.97
N PHE A 170 14.54 -8.64 -2.91
CA PHE A 170 14.79 -7.28 -2.45
C PHE A 170 14.42 -7.13 -0.97
N ASP A 171 15.43 -7.01 -0.10
CA ASP A 171 15.41 -7.04 1.38
C ASP A 171 14.20 -6.34 2.04
N GLN A 172 13.04 -6.99 2.00
CA GLN A 172 11.78 -6.44 2.46
C GLN A 172 11.12 -7.39 3.45
N ASP A 173 10.73 -6.84 4.61
CA ASP A 173 9.80 -7.52 5.49
C ASP A 173 8.38 -7.46 4.91
N VAL A 174 7.97 -8.55 4.27
CA VAL A 174 6.62 -8.77 3.74
C VAL A 174 5.79 -9.70 4.63
N ARG A 175 6.22 -9.94 5.88
CA ARG A 175 5.49 -10.81 6.81
C ARG A 175 4.17 -10.17 7.23
N GLN A 176 4.14 -8.85 7.38
CA GLN A 176 3.00 -8.13 7.96
C GLN A 176 1.68 -8.38 7.21
N PRO A 177 1.57 -8.25 5.87
CA PRO A 177 0.33 -8.55 5.15
C PRO A 177 -0.20 -9.97 5.39
N TYR A 178 0.69 -10.97 5.48
CA TYR A 178 0.29 -12.35 5.78
C TYR A 178 -0.10 -12.50 7.26
N SER A 179 0.64 -11.90 8.18
CA SER A 179 0.32 -11.92 9.61
C SER A 179 -1.04 -11.31 9.90
N ASP A 180 -1.35 -10.16 9.30
CA ASP A 180 -2.63 -9.46 9.46
C ASP A 180 -3.78 -10.31 8.89
N TRP A 181 -3.56 -10.95 7.75
CA TRP A 181 -4.56 -11.83 7.14
C TRP A 181 -4.80 -13.11 7.96
N VAL A 182 -3.73 -13.75 8.45
CA VAL A 182 -3.84 -14.93 9.32
C VAL A 182 -4.55 -14.56 10.63
N ALA A 183 -4.23 -13.41 11.22
CA ALA A 183 -4.89 -12.94 12.44
C ALA A 183 -6.40 -12.71 12.21
N LEU A 184 -6.78 -12.08 11.11
CA LEU A 184 -8.18 -11.88 10.72
C LEU A 184 -8.92 -13.22 10.58
N MET A 185 -8.38 -14.16 9.81
CA MET A 185 -9.02 -15.47 9.59
C MET A 185 -9.10 -16.30 10.87
N SER A 186 -8.07 -16.26 11.70
CA SER A 186 -8.06 -16.95 13.00
C SER A 186 -9.10 -16.37 13.97
N GLY A 187 -9.26 -15.05 13.96
CA GLY A 187 -10.27 -14.34 14.73
C GLY A 187 -11.70 -14.70 14.29
N LEU A 188 -11.96 -14.77 12.98
CA LEU A 188 -13.25 -15.21 12.44
C LEU A 188 -13.52 -16.68 12.72
N ALA A 189 -12.52 -17.56 12.56
CA ALA A 189 -12.64 -18.98 12.91
C ALA A 189 -13.00 -19.17 14.40
N SER A 190 -12.37 -18.40 15.28
CA SER A 190 -12.66 -18.44 16.72
C SER A 190 -14.10 -18.01 17.03
N GLN A 191 -14.61 -17.00 16.32
CA GLN A 191 -16.00 -16.57 16.44
C GLN A 191 -16.97 -17.61 15.87
N ALA A 192 -16.64 -18.20 14.73
CA ALA A 192 -17.44 -19.25 14.08
C ALA A 192 -17.59 -20.48 14.99
N GLN A 193 -16.50 -20.91 15.65
CA GLN A 193 -16.53 -22.01 16.61
C GLN A 193 -17.42 -21.69 17.82
N ARG A 194 -17.30 -20.49 18.41
CA ARG A 194 -18.18 -20.05 19.53
C ARG A 194 -19.66 -19.99 19.15
N ARG A 195 -19.97 -19.78 17.87
CA ARG A 195 -21.34 -19.76 17.32
C ARG A 195 -21.82 -21.13 16.83
N GLY A 196 -21.06 -22.20 17.06
CA GLY A 196 -21.42 -23.55 16.63
C GLY A 196 -21.39 -23.76 15.11
N GLN A 197 -20.69 -22.90 14.36
CA GLN A 197 -20.52 -23.06 12.91
C GLN A 197 -19.38 -24.02 12.57
N LEU A 198 -18.34 -24.09 13.42
CA LEU A 198 -17.21 -25.00 13.29
C LEU A 198 -17.23 -26.08 14.38
N ARG A 199 -16.71 -27.26 14.08
CA ARG A 199 -16.70 -28.41 15.00
C ARG A 199 -15.87 -28.17 16.27
N ASP A 200 -16.31 -28.78 17.36
CA ASP A 200 -15.58 -28.83 18.63
C ASP A 200 -14.30 -29.66 18.45
N GLY A 201 -13.13 -29.07 18.70
CA GLY A 201 -11.82 -29.71 18.45
C GLY A 201 -11.16 -29.35 17.11
N LEU A 202 -11.68 -28.37 16.37
CA LEU A 202 -10.89 -27.65 15.38
C LEU A 202 -10.05 -26.58 16.10
N ASP A 203 -8.76 -26.47 15.81
CA ASP A 203 -7.94 -25.33 16.26
C ASP A 203 -8.22 -24.11 15.35
N PRO A 204 -8.81 -23.02 15.87
CA PRO A 204 -9.11 -21.84 15.06
C PRO A 204 -7.88 -21.16 14.49
N ALA A 205 -6.75 -21.16 15.20
CA ALA A 205 -5.52 -20.52 14.75
C ALA A 205 -4.91 -21.30 13.58
N GLY A 206 -4.75 -22.62 13.75
CA GLY A 206 -4.31 -23.51 12.68
C GLY A 206 -5.24 -23.47 11.47
N PHE A 207 -6.56 -23.40 11.67
CA PHE A 207 -7.50 -23.29 10.56
C PHE A 207 -7.38 -21.95 9.81
N GLY A 208 -7.25 -20.83 10.53
CA GLY A 208 -7.03 -19.51 9.93
C GLY A 208 -5.77 -19.47 9.07
N GLN A 209 -4.66 -20.01 9.58
CA GLN A 209 -3.40 -20.14 8.84
C GLN A 209 -3.56 -21.04 7.59
N PHE A 210 -4.28 -22.15 7.73
CA PHE A 210 -4.51 -23.09 6.63
C PHE A 210 -5.34 -22.46 5.50
N ILE A 211 -6.35 -21.63 5.81
CA ILE A 211 -7.12 -20.90 4.78
C ILE A 211 -6.21 -19.98 3.97
N VAL A 212 -5.39 -19.17 4.64
CA VAL A 212 -4.46 -18.24 3.98
C VAL A 212 -3.47 -18.98 3.09
N SER A 213 -2.92 -20.09 3.60
CA SER A 213 -1.97 -20.93 2.85
C SER A 213 -2.63 -21.57 1.63
N SER A 214 -3.85 -22.09 1.78
CA SER A 214 -4.62 -22.72 0.72
C SER A 214 -4.98 -21.73 -0.39
N LEU A 215 -5.50 -20.56 -0.03
CA LEU A 215 -5.86 -19.52 -1.00
C LEU A 215 -4.64 -18.97 -1.73
N THR A 216 -3.50 -18.83 -1.03
CA THR A 216 -2.23 -18.47 -1.66
C THR A 216 -1.81 -19.51 -2.70
N GLY A 217 -1.89 -20.80 -2.39
CA GLY A 217 -1.61 -21.88 -3.34
C GLY A 217 -2.58 -21.86 -4.54
N VAL A 218 -3.88 -21.73 -4.28
CA VAL A 218 -4.93 -21.67 -5.31
C VAL A 218 -4.66 -20.55 -6.31
N GLN A 219 -4.38 -19.33 -5.83
CA GLN A 219 -4.16 -18.20 -6.73
C GLN A 219 -2.86 -18.31 -7.54
N ILE A 220 -1.79 -18.87 -6.95
CA ILE A 220 -0.53 -19.09 -7.67
C ILE A 220 -0.73 -20.11 -8.80
N VAL A 221 -1.33 -21.26 -8.48
CA VAL A 221 -1.55 -22.32 -9.48
C VAL A 221 -2.49 -21.86 -10.57
N SER A 222 -3.57 -21.15 -10.22
CA SER A 222 -4.48 -20.53 -11.18
C SER A 222 -3.77 -19.49 -12.07
N ALA A 223 -2.91 -18.64 -11.50
CA ALA A 223 -2.13 -17.68 -12.27
C ALA A 223 -1.19 -18.35 -13.28
N VAL A 224 -0.57 -19.48 -12.91
CA VAL A 224 0.36 -20.21 -13.79
C VAL A 224 -0.37 -20.99 -14.88
N LEU A 225 -1.50 -21.62 -14.57
CA LEU A 225 -2.19 -22.53 -15.49
C LEU A 225 -3.19 -21.83 -16.42
N THR A 226 -3.84 -20.77 -15.95
CA THR A 226 -5.00 -20.17 -16.64
C THR A 226 -4.97 -18.64 -16.66
N GLU A 227 -3.86 -18.02 -16.24
CA GLU A 227 -3.80 -16.56 -16.04
C GLU A 227 -4.91 -16.04 -15.11
N ARG A 228 -5.32 -16.88 -14.15
CA ARG A 228 -6.43 -16.66 -13.20
C ARG A 228 -7.85 -16.73 -13.79
N ALA A 229 -8.04 -17.15 -15.03
CA ALA A 229 -9.38 -17.25 -15.63
C ALA A 229 -10.34 -18.16 -14.84
N ASP A 230 -9.83 -19.19 -14.15
CA ASP A 230 -10.59 -20.13 -13.32
C ASP A 230 -10.61 -19.79 -11.82
N LEU A 231 -10.04 -18.65 -11.40
CA LEU A 231 -9.73 -18.41 -9.98
C LEU A 231 -10.96 -18.45 -9.06
N LEU A 232 -12.09 -17.88 -9.48
CA LEU A 232 -13.31 -17.87 -8.66
C LEU A 232 -13.89 -19.28 -8.48
N GLU A 233 -13.82 -20.11 -9.51
CA GLU A 233 -14.24 -21.52 -9.46
C GLU A 233 -13.33 -22.30 -8.50
N ARG A 234 -12.01 -22.13 -8.62
CA ARG A 234 -11.07 -22.81 -7.70
C ARG A 234 -11.23 -22.41 -6.24
N VAL A 235 -11.63 -21.17 -5.95
CA VAL A 235 -11.94 -20.73 -4.58
C VAL A 235 -13.22 -21.39 -4.07
N GLU A 236 -14.23 -21.55 -4.92
CA GLU A 236 -15.44 -22.32 -4.60
C GLU A 236 -15.10 -23.80 -4.34
N ASP A 237 -14.27 -24.42 -5.19
CA ASP A 237 -13.82 -25.81 -5.02
C ASP A 237 -13.05 -25.99 -3.70
N MET A 238 -12.15 -25.05 -3.39
CA MET A 238 -11.43 -25.03 -2.12
C MET A 238 -12.41 -25.10 -0.95
N TRP A 239 -13.43 -24.24 -0.91
CA TRP A 239 -14.42 -24.28 0.17
C TRP A 239 -15.30 -25.53 0.14
N THR A 240 -15.68 -26.02 -1.04
CA THR A 240 -16.44 -27.26 -1.21
C THR A 240 -15.71 -28.47 -0.61
N ILE A 241 -14.38 -28.52 -0.76
CA ILE A 241 -13.53 -29.57 -0.21
C ILE A 241 -13.34 -29.40 1.31
N LEU A 242 -13.14 -28.18 1.79
CA LEU A 242 -12.80 -27.93 3.19
C LEU A 242 -13.99 -27.98 4.14
N LEU A 243 -15.13 -27.40 3.75
CA LEU A 243 -16.29 -27.24 4.64
C LEU A 243 -16.78 -28.56 5.27
N PRO A 244 -16.91 -29.69 4.56
CA PRO A 244 -17.38 -30.95 5.14
C PRO A 244 -16.55 -31.44 6.34
N GLY A 245 -15.25 -31.09 6.39
CA GLY A 245 -14.33 -31.50 7.45
C GLY A 245 -14.24 -30.54 8.65
N VAL A 246 -14.82 -29.33 8.54
CA VAL A 246 -14.66 -28.28 9.55
C VAL A 246 -15.98 -27.77 10.14
N VAL A 247 -17.09 -27.88 9.42
CA VAL A 247 -18.40 -27.43 9.92
C VAL A 247 -19.06 -28.43 10.86
N THR A 248 -19.96 -27.95 11.71
CA THR A 248 -20.79 -28.81 12.57
C THR A 248 -21.77 -29.65 11.75
N ALA A 249 -22.27 -30.74 12.35
CA ALA A 249 -23.19 -31.66 11.66
C ALA A 249 -24.45 -30.96 11.10
N GLY A 250 -24.98 -29.97 11.82
CA GLY A 250 -26.16 -29.20 11.41
C GLY A 250 -25.96 -28.34 10.16
N LEU A 251 -24.72 -28.00 9.82
CA LEU A 251 -24.40 -27.19 8.64
C LEU A 251 -23.94 -28.02 7.43
N LYS A 252 -23.80 -29.34 7.57
CA LYS A 252 -23.33 -30.20 6.47
C LYS A 252 -24.22 -30.16 5.23
N SER A 253 -25.54 -30.04 5.40
CA SER A 253 -26.48 -29.89 4.28
C SER A 253 -26.37 -28.55 3.56
N GLN A 254 -25.79 -27.52 4.20
CA GLN A 254 -25.65 -26.18 3.65
C GLN A 254 -24.32 -25.96 2.92
N VAL A 255 -23.41 -26.94 2.92
CA VAL A 255 -22.08 -26.84 2.31
C VAL A 255 -22.11 -26.31 0.87
N PRO A 256 -22.96 -26.82 -0.04
CA PRO A 256 -22.99 -26.31 -1.42
C PRO A 256 -23.39 -24.83 -1.51
N ALA A 257 -24.29 -24.36 -0.64
CA ALA A 257 -24.72 -22.97 -0.60
C ALA A 257 -23.65 -22.06 0.02
N LEU A 258 -22.98 -22.54 1.08
CA LEU A 258 -21.87 -21.84 1.73
C LEU A 258 -20.68 -21.69 0.78
N ALA A 259 -20.25 -22.76 0.10
CA ALA A 259 -19.10 -22.69 -0.81
C ALA A 259 -19.28 -21.67 -1.95
N ARG A 260 -20.53 -21.50 -2.40
CA ARG A 260 -20.94 -20.54 -3.46
C ARG A 260 -21.27 -19.14 -2.93
N TYR A 261 -21.14 -18.92 -1.63
CA TYR A 261 -21.63 -17.71 -0.99
C TYR A 261 -20.97 -16.45 -1.58
N SER A 262 -21.82 -15.58 -2.13
CA SER A 262 -21.42 -14.33 -2.80
C SER A 262 -21.86 -13.08 -2.06
N GLY A 263 -22.44 -13.23 -0.86
CA GLY A 263 -22.94 -12.12 -0.06
C GLY A 263 -24.45 -11.93 -0.08
N ALA A 264 -25.24 -12.69 -0.84
CA ALA A 264 -26.70 -12.66 -0.67
C ALA A 264 -27.08 -13.38 0.64
N PRO A 265 -28.07 -12.94 1.43
CA PRO A 265 -28.51 -13.66 2.62
C PRO A 265 -28.87 -15.11 2.25
N LEU A 266 -28.20 -16.08 2.88
CA LEU A 266 -28.70 -17.45 2.91
C LEU A 266 -29.98 -17.38 3.74
N GLY A 267 -31.12 -17.81 3.17
CA GLY A 267 -32.43 -17.68 3.82
C GLY A 267 -32.36 -18.06 5.30
N GLN A 268 -32.84 -17.18 6.17
CA GLN A 268 -32.89 -17.44 7.61
C GLN A 268 -33.78 -18.66 7.83
N HIS A 269 -33.21 -19.77 8.29
CA HIS A 269 -33.99 -20.91 8.74
C HIS A 269 -34.00 -20.91 10.27
N SER A 270 -35.20 -20.66 10.79
CA SER A 270 -35.63 -20.80 12.17
C SER A 270 -35.39 -22.19 12.74
#